data_AF-A0A1F0NB02-F1
#
_entry.id   AF-A0A1F0NB02-F1
#
_cell.length_a   1.000
_cell.length_b   1.000
_cell.length_c   1.000
_cell.angle_alpha   90.00
_cell.angle_beta   90.00
_cell.angle_gamma   90.00
#
_symmetry.space_group_name_H-M   'P 1'
#
loop_
_entity.id
_entity.type
_entity.pdbx_description
1 polymer ?
#
loop_
_entity_poly.entity_id
_entity_poly.type
_entity_poly.pdbx_seq_one_letter_code
_entity_poly.pdbx_strand_id
1 'polypeptide(L)'
;MMYYYLTREWSSDDDRLKKDLELMGMDLKPLTINNIFTSFFSNHESSNPLHMTQLPLPQFWEVLSTGDIVAGRNQKGKIYCYPQWPQMVELVEWYDNSGLCCAKDHYDLSGTCFHREIWSGGKKEIEIYGQENQEQLYLFSSHDRALYREANGQEQGLSSIGEARKLILDKQLSTGDCLVLSDISLLREMPNFSSNQLVFYMREELSAEDVSYLKDRCGKLLTRDLKLKTDNMNLPLIYLPTFLGVFREFRPHILILTDTQELEQIEVLVSALPNFEFHIAALTVMGGRLLDLDCHANVHLYPGLSREIYEKLLQTCSIYLDISHAQEILDGSRAALENGMILYAFKETCHQPEFYATDHVFPRDCIAEMIDELSQLANPEKYQSAYDKQKMNPCLVTREELKLLF
;
A
#
# COMPACT_ATOMS: atom_id res chain seq x y z
N MET A 1 -19.48 -6.47 7.25
CA MET A 1 -19.20 -5.09 6.82
C MET A 1 -17.80 -5.12 6.25
N MET A 2 -17.67 -4.93 4.94
CA MET A 2 -16.39 -4.90 4.26
C MET A 2 -16.10 -3.48 3.79
N TYR A 3 -14.83 -3.08 3.79
CA TYR A 3 -14.41 -1.79 3.27
C TYR A 3 -13.67 -1.99 1.96
N TYR A 4 -14.03 -1.21 0.96
CA TYR A 4 -13.33 -1.16 -0.33
C TYR A 4 -12.70 0.21 -0.48
N TYR A 5 -11.41 0.27 -0.77
CA TYR A 5 -10.77 1.55 -1.06
C TYR A 5 -10.58 1.72 -2.55
N LEU A 6 -11.39 2.57 -3.18
CA LEU A 6 -11.31 2.84 -4.60
C LEU A 6 -10.45 4.07 -4.90
N THR A 7 -9.42 3.86 -5.72
CA THR A 7 -8.53 4.91 -6.23
C THR A 7 -8.38 4.83 -7.75
N ARG A 8 -7.75 5.84 -8.36
CA ARG A 8 -7.32 5.73 -9.78
C ARG A 8 -6.05 4.90 -9.88
N GLU A 9 -5.09 5.25 -9.03
CA GLU A 9 -3.79 4.62 -8.88
C GLU A 9 -3.51 4.45 -7.40
N TRP A 10 -2.80 3.38 -7.04
CA TRP A 10 -2.46 3.09 -5.65
C TRP A 10 -1.12 3.74 -5.31
N SER A 11 -1.11 4.57 -4.27
CA SER A 11 0.06 5.31 -3.79
C SER A 11 0.55 4.78 -2.44
N SER A 12 1.74 5.19 -2.01
CA SER A 12 2.24 4.85 -0.68
C SER A 12 1.35 5.38 0.45
N ASP A 13 0.66 6.51 0.25
CA ASP A 13 -0.27 7.03 1.24
C ASP A 13 -1.54 6.18 1.37
N ASP A 14 -1.94 5.49 0.29
CA ASP A 14 -3.02 4.49 0.32
C ASP A 14 -2.63 3.27 1.17
N ASP A 15 -1.39 2.80 1.03
CA ASP A 15 -0.86 1.71 1.86
C ASP A 15 -0.85 2.09 3.34
N ARG A 16 -0.51 3.34 3.67
CA ARG A 16 -0.54 3.83 5.04
C ARG A 16 -1.96 3.88 5.59
N LEU A 17 -2.92 4.45 4.84
CA LEU A 17 -4.33 4.44 5.26
C LEU A 17 -4.85 3.02 5.45
N LYS A 18 -4.51 2.11 4.53
CA LYS A 18 -4.88 0.69 4.61
C LYS A 18 -4.38 0.07 5.92
N LYS A 19 -3.09 0.25 6.24
CA LYS A 19 -2.51 -0.23 7.50
C LYS A 19 -3.21 0.36 8.73
N ASP A 20 -3.44 1.68 8.74
CA ASP A 20 -4.09 2.36 9.86
C ASP A 20 -5.50 1.79 10.11
N LEU A 21 -6.28 1.56 9.05
CA LEU A 21 -7.62 0.97 9.14
C LEU A 21 -7.59 -0.52 9.53
N GLU A 22 -6.64 -1.30 9.00
CA GLU A 22 -6.45 -2.71 9.39
C GLU A 22 -6.07 -2.84 10.88
N LEU A 23 -5.27 -1.93 11.42
CA LEU A 23 -4.93 -1.88 12.85
C LEU A 23 -6.17 -1.68 13.74
N MET A 24 -7.17 -0.95 13.23
CA MET A 24 -8.48 -0.76 13.85
C MET A 24 -9.42 -1.95 13.66
N GLY A 25 -9.01 -3.00 12.93
CA GLY A 25 -9.82 -4.17 12.63
C GLY A 25 -10.78 -3.98 11.45
N MET A 26 -10.57 -2.94 10.64
CA MET A 26 -11.31 -2.73 9.40
C MET A 26 -10.52 -3.32 8.23
N ASP A 27 -10.97 -4.47 7.73
CA ASP A 27 -10.36 -5.08 6.55
C ASP A 27 -10.72 -4.27 5.29
N LEU A 28 -9.68 -3.71 4.66
CA LEU A 28 -9.80 -2.79 3.54
C LEU A 28 -9.29 -3.45 2.26
N LYS A 29 -10.21 -3.78 1.36
CA LYS A 29 -9.90 -4.36 0.05
C LYS A 29 -9.49 -3.25 -0.94
N PRO A 30 -8.26 -3.28 -1.49
CA PRO A 30 -7.79 -2.27 -2.42
C PRO A 30 -8.48 -2.44 -3.78
N LEU A 31 -9.06 -1.37 -4.30
CA LEU A 31 -9.63 -1.28 -5.63
C LEU A 31 -9.01 -0.10 -6.39
N THR A 32 -8.77 -0.31 -7.66
CA THR A 32 -8.43 0.73 -8.63
C THR A 32 -9.47 0.70 -9.74
N ILE A 33 -9.68 1.83 -10.41
CA ILE A 33 -10.55 1.91 -11.60
C ILE A 33 -10.22 0.82 -12.65
N ASN A 34 -8.96 0.39 -12.70
CA ASN A 34 -8.47 -0.61 -13.65
C ASN A 34 -8.67 -2.06 -13.18
N ASN A 35 -8.83 -2.31 -11.87
CA ASN A 35 -8.98 -3.66 -11.34
C ASN A 35 -10.38 -3.98 -10.80
N ILE A 36 -11.35 -3.05 -10.85
CA ILE A 36 -12.72 -3.29 -10.35
C ILE A 36 -13.26 -4.61 -10.89
N PHE A 37 -13.18 -4.82 -12.21
CA PHE A 37 -13.73 -6.01 -12.83
C PHE A 37 -12.96 -7.28 -12.43
N THR A 38 -11.63 -7.27 -12.50
CA THR A 38 -10.84 -8.44 -12.09
C THR A 38 -11.07 -8.77 -10.61
N SER A 39 -11.19 -7.78 -9.73
CA SER A 39 -11.36 -7.97 -8.28
C SER A 39 -12.73 -8.57 -7.91
N PHE A 40 -13.79 -8.26 -8.67
CA PHE A 40 -15.13 -8.78 -8.38
C PHE A 40 -15.47 -10.07 -9.12
N PHE A 41 -14.91 -10.28 -10.32
CA PHE A 41 -15.20 -11.48 -11.11
C PHE A 41 -14.25 -12.66 -10.82
N SER A 42 -13.10 -12.43 -10.19
CA SER A 42 -12.16 -13.52 -9.84
C SER A 42 -12.29 -13.97 -8.38
N ASN A 43 -12.03 -15.26 -8.15
CA ASN A 43 -11.96 -15.85 -6.83
C ASN A 43 -10.50 -15.97 -6.35
N HIS A 44 -10.17 -15.20 -5.31
CA HIS A 44 -8.84 -15.20 -4.69
C HIS A 44 -8.75 -16.01 -3.39
N GLU A 45 -9.87 -16.50 -2.86
CA GLU A 45 -9.92 -17.15 -1.54
C GLU A 45 -9.78 -18.68 -1.63
N SER A 46 -10.22 -19.28 -2.73
CA SER A 46 -10.04 -20.71 -2.98
C SER A 46 -8.62 -21.00 -3.43
N SER A 47 -7.98 -22.04 -2.88
CA SER A 47 -6.59 -22.40 -3.18
C SER A 47 -6.46 -23.67 -4.02
N ASN A 48 -7.31 -23.83 -5.03
CA ASN A 48 -7.28 -24.99 -5.94
C ASN A 48 -7.17 -24.53 -7.40
N PRO A 49 -6.06 -23.89 -7.79
CA PRO A 49 -5.88 -23.39 -9.14
C PRO A 49 -5.83 -24.56 -10.14
N LEU A 50 -6.19 -24.27 -11.38
CA LEU A 50 -6.29 -25.28 -12.43
C LEU A 50 -4.90 -25.81 -12.79
N HIS A 51 -4.69 -27.12 -12.64
CA HIS A 51 -3.46 -27.72 -13.14
C HIS A 51 -3.45 -27.73 -14.68
N MET A 52 -2.31 -27.46 -15.31
CA MET A 52 -2.21 -27.36 -16.78
C MET A 52 -2.73 -28.58 -17.55
N THR A 53 -2.63 -29.79 -16.97
CA THR A 53 -3.13 -31.03 -17.60
C THR A 53 -4.65 -31.20 -17.49
N GLN A 54 -5.32 -30.37 -16.69
CA GLN A 54 -6.76 -30.38 -16.49
C GLN A 54 -7.47 -29.31 -17.33
N LEU A 55 -6.72 -28.53 -18.11
CA LEU A 55 -7.28 -27.54 -19.02
C LEU A 55 -8.25 -28.22 -20.00
N PRO A 56 -9.49 -27.73 -20.13
CA PRO A 56 -10.46 -28.31 -21.05
C PRO A 56 -10.02 -28.02 -22.49
N LEU A 57 -9.56 -29.06 -23.19
CA LEU A 57 -9.04 -28.97 -24.55
C LEU A 57 -9.88 -29.77 -25.55
N PRO A 58 -9.95 -29.34 -26.82
CA PRO A 58 -10.52 -30.17 -27.89
C PRO A 58 -9.83 -31.53 -27.99
N GLN A 59 -10.54 -32.51 -28.57
CA GLN A 59 -10.00 -33.86 -28.74
C GLN A 59 -8.67 -33.82 -29.54
N PHE A 60 -7.69 -34.62 -29.10
CA PHE A 60 -6.35 -34.74 -29.69
C PHE A 60 -5.42 -33.53 -29.53
N TRP A 61 -5.83 -32.53 -28.74
CA TRP A 61 -4.92 -31.46 -28.33
C TRP A 61 -4.17 -31.90 -27.08
N GLU A 62 -2.90 -31.50 -27.00
CA GLU A 62 -1.99 -31.93 -25.94
C GLU A 62 -1.30 -30.71 -25.31
N VAL A 63 -1.03 -30.80 -24.02
CA VAL A 63 -0.20 -29.84 -23.28
C VAL A 63 1.18 -30.45 -23.09
N LEU A 64 2.21 -29.77 -23.59
CA LEU A 64 3.60 -30.16 -23.38
C LEU A 64 4.10 -29.68 -22.02
N SER A 65 5.17 -30.29 -21.50
CA SER A 65 5.80 -29.86 -20.24
C SER A 65 6.36 -28.43 -20.28
N THR A 66 6.53 -27.86 -21.48
CA THR A 66 6.90 -26.46 -21.70
C THR A 66 5.75 -25.47 -21.50
N GLY A 67 4.51 -25.97 -21.37
CA GLY A 67 3.28 -25.18 -21.36
C GLY A 67 2.71 -24.93 -22.76
N ASP A 68 3.34 -25.41 -23.83
CA ASP A 68 2.80 -25.28 -25.19
C ASP A 68 1.57 -26.18 -25.37
N ILE A 69 0.53 -25.62 -25.98
CA ILE A 69 -0.67 -26.36 -26.39
C ILE A 69 -0.52 -26.67 -27.88
N VAL A 70 -0.64 -27.94 -28.25
CA VAL A 70 -0.43 -28.39 -29.64
C VAL A 70 -1.57 -29.27 -30.14
N ALA A 71 -1.82 -29.21 -31.44
CA ALA A 71 -2.66 -30.16 -32.17
C ALA A 71 -1.81 -30.80 -33.28
N GLY A 72 -1.24 -31.98 -32.99
CA GLY A 72 -0.21 -32.59 -33.83
C GLY A 72 1.06 -31.73 -33.87
N ARG A 73 1.37 -31.13 -35.04
CA ARG A 73 2.54 -30.25 -35.21
C ARG A 73 2.23 -28.76 -35.11
N ASN A 74 0.95 -28.40 -35.00
CA ASN A 74 0.53 -27.01 -34.98
C ASN A 74 0.44 -26.53 -33.54
N GLN A 75 1.18 -25.46 -33.22
CA GLN A 75 1.01 -24.77 -31.96
C GLN A 75 -0.34 -24.05 -31.94
N LYS A 76 -1.08 -24.23 -30.85
CA LYS A 76 -2.43 -23.69 -30.65
C LYS A 76 -2.52 -22.71 -29.50
N GLY A 77 -1.50 -22.66 -28.67
CA GLY A 77 -1.47 -21.73 -27.55
C GLY A 77 -0.29 -21.97 -26.65
N LYS A 78 -0.27 -21.20 -25.58
CA LYS A 78 0.75 -21.28 -24.53
C LYS A 78 0.15 -20.98 -23.18
N ILE A 79 0.51 -21.82 -22.21
CA ILE A 79 0.11 -21.71 -20.81
C ILE A 79 1.22 -20.97 -20.06
N TYR A 80 0.83 -19.97 -19.29
CA TYR A 80 1.64 -19.29 -18.30
C TYR A 80 1.10 -19.64 -16.92
N CYS A 81 2.00 -20.06 -16.04
CA CYS A 81 1.65 -20.52 -14.70
C CYS A 81 2.04 -19.47 -13.65
N TYR A 82 1.35 -19.50 -12.52
CA TYR A 82 1.71 -18.66 -11.37
C TYR A 82 3.17 -18.91 -10.96
N PRO A 83 3.99 -17.86 -10.76
CA PRO A 83 5.40 -18.02 -10.34
C PRO A 83 5.55 -18.78 -9.02
N GLN A 84 4.58 -18.61 -8.12
CA GLN A 84 4.54 -19.23 -6.79
C GLN A 84 4.11 -20.71 -6.85
N TRP A 85 3.36 -21.10 -7.89
CA TRP A 85 2.75 -22.42 -8.03
C TRP A 85 3.01 -22.98 -9.42
N PRO A 86 4.16 -23.67 -9.61
CA PRO A 86 4.50 -24.31 -10.86
C PRO A 86 3.37 -25.21 -11.35
N GLN A 87 3.14 -25.20 -12.66
CA GLN A 87 2.10 -25.99 -13.35
C GLN A 87 0.64 -25.58 -13.09
N MET A 88 0.41 -24.56 -12.26
CA MET A 88 -0.92 -24.00 -12.02
C MET A 88 -1.19 -22.84 -12.97
N VAL A 89 -2.24 -22.97 -13.79
CA VAL A 89 -2.58 -22.05 -14.87
C VAL A 89 -3.00 -20.69 -14.30
N GLU A 90 -2.33 -19.63 -14.78
CA GLU A 90 -2.71 -18.23 -14.54
C GLU A 90 -3.30 -17.63 -15.83
N LEU A 91 -2.67 -17.91 -16.97
CA LEU A 91 -3.02 -17.34 -18.26
C LEU A 91 -2.83 -18.38 -19.36
N VAL A 92 -3.77 -18.44 -20.30
CA VAL A 92 -3.63 -19.21 -21.54
C VAL A 92 -3.77 -18.27 -22.72
N GLU A 93 -2.72 -18.19 -23.55
CA GLU A 93 -2.80 -17.55 -24.86
C GLU A 93 -3.24 -18.56 -25.91
N TRP A 94 -4.19 -18.17 -26.76
CA TRP A 94 -4.69 -18.96 -27.86
C TRP A 94 -4.21 -18.38 -29.19
N TYR A 95 -3.71 -19.25 -30.05
CA TYR A 95 -3.13 -18.88 -31.35
C TYR A 95 -4.01 -19.36 -32.50
N ASP A 96 -4.15 -18.50 -33.51
CA ASP A 96 -4.76 -18.88 -34.78
C ASP A 96 -3.83 -19.79 -35.61
N ASN A 97 -4.27 -20.20 -36.79
CA ASN A 97 -3.48 -21.07 -37.66
C ASN A 97 -2.22 -20.41 -38.25
N SER A 98 -2.08 -19.08 -38.13
CA SER A 98 -0.89 -18.34 -38.52
C SER A 98 0.10 -18.13 -37.36
N GLY A 99 -0.26 -18.56 -36.15
CA GLY A 99 0.54 -18.39 -34.94
C GLY A 99 0.33 -17.05 -34.24
N LEU A 100 -0.67 -16.27 -34.64
CA LEU A 100 -0.99 -14.99 -34.00
C LEU A 100 -1.96 -15.19 -32.82
N CYS A 101 -1.72 -14.46 -31.73
CA CYS A 101 -2.59 -14.47 -30.56
C CYS A 101 -3.96 -13.86 -30.88
N CYS A 102 -5.01 -14.67 -30.76
CA CYS A 102 -6.40 -14.28 -31.02
C CYS A 102 -7.25 -14.21 -29.74
N ALA A 103 -6.85 -14.90 -28.67
CA ALA A 103 -7.51 -14.79 -27.37
C ALA A 103 -6.56 -15.02 -26.21
N LYS A 104 -6.93 -14.49 -25.03
CA LYS A 104 -6.24 -14.73 -23.76
C LYS A 104 -7.26 -15.07 -22.68
N ASP A 105 -7.09 -16.20 -22.01
CA ASP A 105 -7.94 -16.64 -20.90
C ASP A 105 -7.19 -16.53 -19.59
N HIS A 106 -7.73 -15.75 -18.66
CA HIS A 106 -7.20 -15.55 -17.33
C HIS A 106 -7.95 -16.42 -16.34
N TYR A 107 -7.20 -17.20 -15.57
CA TYR A 107 -7.70 -18.12 -14.57
C TYR A 107 -7.45 -17.56 -13.17
N ASP A 108 -8.36 -17.84 -12.25
CA ASP A 108 -8.23 -17.48 -10.84
C ASP A 108 -7.78 -18.67 -9.97
N LEU A 109 -7.69 -18.44 -8.66
CA LEU A 109 -7.18 -19.44 -7.72
C LEU A 109 -8.17 -20.56 -7.43
N SER A 110 -9.42 -20.43 -7.89
CA SER A 110 -10.39 -21.52 -7.90
C SER A 110 -10.25 -22.44 -9.12
N GLY A 111 -9.38 -22.09 -10.08
CA GLY A 111 -9.21 -22.78 -11.35
C GLY A 111 -10.25 -22.39 -12.40
N THR A 112 -10.94 -21.27 -12.21
CA THR A 112 -11.99 -20.77 -13.09
C THR A 112 -11.44 -19.74 -14.07
N CYS A 113 -11.75 -19.88 -15.36
CA CYS A 113 -11.58 -18.79 -16.33
C CYS A 113 -12.62 -17.70 -16.04
N PHE A 114 -12.18 -16.56 -15.51
CA PHE A 114 -13.05 -15.46 -15.12
C PHE A 114 -12.98 -14.27 -16.07
N HIS A 115 -11.93 -14.19 -16.90
CA HIS A 115 -11.73 -13.10 -17.84
C HIS A 115 -11.11 -13.61 -19.15
N ARG A 116 -11.73 -13.25 -20.28
CA ARG A 116 -11.26 -13.55 -21.62
C ARG A 116 -11.07 -12.28 -22.43
N GLU A 117 -9.91 -12.15 -23.06
CA GLU A 117 -9.62 -11.11 -24.04
C GLU A 117 -9.71 -11.67 -25.46
N ILE A 118 -10.28 -10.92 -26.38
CA ILE A 118 -10.32 -11.23 -27.82
C ILE A 118 -9.49 -10.21 -28.57
N TRP A 119 -8.57 -10.70 -29.39
CA TRP A 119 -7.58 -9.91 -30.11
C TRP A 119 -7.76 -10.03 -31.63
N SER A 120 -7.65 -8.91 -32.33
CA SER A 120 -7.66 -8.84 -33.79
C SER A 120 -6.66 -7.80 -34.28
N GLY A 121 -5.82 -8.14 -35.26
CA GLY A 121 -4.82 -7.22 -35.80
C GLY A 121 -3.85 -6.64 -34.76
N GLY A 122 -3.55 -7.39 -33.70
CA GLY A 122 -2.69 -6.94 -32.59
C GLY A 122 -3.36 -5.96 -31.61
N LYS A 123 -4.67 -5.73 -31.72
CA LYS A 123 -5.45 -4.91 -30.79
C LYS A 123 -6.43 -5.77 -30.00
N LYS A 124 -6.62 -5.41 -28.73
CA LYS A 124 -7.65 -5.98 -27.86
C LYS A 124 -8.99 -5.37 -28.25
N GLU A 125 -9.88 -6.19 -28.81
CA GLU A 125 -11.19 -5.74 -29.33
C GLU A 125 -12.30 -5.91 -28.28
N ILE A 126 -12.29 -7.03 -27.55
CA ILE A 126 -13.34 -7.38 -26.59
C ILE A 126 -12.72 -7.95 -25.33
N GLU A 127 -13.24 -7.56 -24.18
CA GLU A 127 -12.97 -8.19 -22.89
C GLU A 127 -14.27 -8.78 -22.34
N ILE A 128 -14.22 -9.99 -21.82
CA ILE A 128 -15.39 -10.73 -21.32
C ILE A 128 -15.06 -11.17 -19.91
N TYR A 129 -15.78 -10.64 -18.92
CA TYR A 129 -15.69 -11.05 -17.52
C TYR A 129 -16.86 -11.94 -17.16
N GLY A 130 -16.63 -12.91 -16.27
CA GLY A 130 -17.63 -13.86 -15.78
C GLY A 130 -17.79 -15.11 -16.64
N GLN A 131 -18.52 -16.09 -16.11
CA GLN A 131 -18.73 -17.39 -16.75
C GLN A 131 -20.02 -17.43 -17.58
N GLU A 132 -20.05 -18.31 -18.59
CA GLU A 132 -21.17 -18.41 -19.54
C GLU A 132 -22.52 -18.73 -18.86
N ASN A 133 -22.49 -19.53 -17.78
CA ASN A 133 -23.68 -19.92 -17.00
C ASN A 133 -23.99 -18.96 -15.83
N GLN A 134 -23.31 -17.83 -15.75
CA GLN A 134 -23.47 -16.81 -14.71
C GLN A 134 -23.69 -15.44 -15.35
N GLU A 135 -23.50 -14.37 -14.56
CA GLU A 135 -23.42 -13.03 -15.10
C GLU A 135 -22.17 -12.85 -15.97
N GLN A 136 -22.31 -12.11 -17.07
CA GLN A 136 -21.19 -11.76 -17.94
C GLN A 136 -21.16 -10.26 -18.24
N LEU A 137 -19.96 -9.71 -18.30
CA LEU A 137 -19.71 -8.33 -18.69
C LEU A 137 -18.81 -8.30 -19.92
N TYR A 138 -19.32 -7.74 -21.01
CA TYR A 138 -18.58 -7.53 -22.25
C TYR A 138 -18.16 -6.06 -22.34
N LEU A 139 -16.88 -5.81 -22.57
CA LEU A 139 -16.33 -4.48 -22.79
C LEU A 139 -15.85 -4.36 -24.24
N PHE A 140 -16.27 -3.28 -24.90
CA PHE A 140 -15.88 -2.95 -26.27
C PHE A 140 -14.93 -1.75 -26.22
N SER A 141 -13.68 -2.00 -25.83
CA SER A 141 -12.70 -0.96 -25.47
C SER A 141 -12.42 0.04 -26.60
N SER A 142 -12.53 -0.37 -27.86
CA SER A 142 -12.38 0.52 -29.03
C SER A 142 -13.52 1.53 -29.21
N HIS A 143 -14.67 1.31 -28.59
CA HIS A 143 -15.88 2.12 -28.75
C HIS A 143 -16.35 2.78 -27.45
N ASP A 144 -15.65 2.53 -26.33
CA ASP A 144 -16.06 2.87 -24.97
C ASP A 144 -17.54 2.49 -24.72
N ARG A 145 -17.84 1.19 -24.80
CA ARG A 145 -19.18 0.65 -24.53
C ARG A 145 -19.08 -0.65 -23.76
N ALA A 146 -20.19 -1.02 -23.12
CA ALA A 146 -20.29 -2.32 -22.46
C ALA A 146 -21.67 -2.95 -22.63
N LEU A 147 -21.74 -4.26 -22.43
CA LEU A 147 -22.96 -5.04 -22.36
C LEU A 147 -22.87 -5.93 -21.12
N TYR A 148 -23.87 -5.84 -20.25
CA TYR A 148 -23.98 -6.70 -19.09
C TYR A 148 -25.12 -7.69 -19.31
N ARG A 149 -24.84 -8.98 -19.11
CA ARG A 149 -25.79 -10.08 -19.24
C ARG A 149 -25.99 -10.75 -17.90
N GLU A 150 -27.22 -10.79 -17.43
CA GLU A 150 -27.59 -11.48 -16.19
C GLU A 150 -27.64 -13.00 -16.37
N ALA A 151 -27.60 -13.74 -15.26
CA ALA A 151 -27.68 -15.20 -15.26
C ALA A 151 -29.02 -15.74 -15.84
N ASN A 152 -30.08 -14.92 -15.86
CA ASN A 152 -31.36 -15.26 -16.49
C ASN A 152 -31.36 -15.02 -18.03
N GLY A 153 -30.25 -14.52 -18.60
CA GLY A 153 -30.09 -14.20 -20.01
C GLY A 153 -30.55 -12.79 -20.41
N GLN A 154 -31.03 -11.97 -19.47
CA GLN A 154 -31.40 -10.58 -19.76
C GLN A 154 -30.14 -9.74 -20.01
N GLU A 155 -30.20 -8.88 -21.04
CA GLU A 155 -29.10 -8.05 -21.47
C GLU A 155 -29.38 -6.56 -21.25
N GLN A 156 -28.36 -5.83 -20.77
CA GLN A 156 -28.37 -4.39 -20.57
C GLN A 156 -27.15 -3.78 -21.27
N GLY A 157 -27.41 -2.94 -22.29
CA GLY A 157 -26.38 -2.13 -22.92
C GLY A 157 -26.00 -0.93 -22.06
N LEU A 158 -24.71 -0.59 -22.05
CA LEU A 158 -24.12 0.51 -21.29
C LEU A 158 -23.36 1.44 -22.26
N SER A 159 -23.52 2.74 -22.07
CA SER A 159 -23.01 3.76 -22.99
C SER A 159 -21.52 4.05 -22.83
N SER A 160 -20.91 3.59 -21.73
CA SER A 160 -19.47 3.70 -21.46
C SER A 160 -18.97 2.57 -20.56
N ILE A 161 -17.65 2.35 -20.54
CA ILE A 161 -16.99 1.47 -19.56
C ILE A 161 -17.11 2.09 -18.15
N GLY A 162 -17.20 3.43 -18.05
CA GLY A 162 -17.51 4.13 -16.81
C GLY A 162 -18.85 3.69 -16.21
N GLU A 163 -19.90 3.57 -17.02
CA GLU A 163 -21.20 3.04 -16.57
C GLU A 163 -21.13 1.57 -16.14
N ALA A 164 -20.31 0.75 -16.82
CA ALA A 164 -20.08 -0.62 -16.38
C ALA A 164 -19.47 -0.70 -14.98
N ARG A 165 -18.46 0.14 -14.68
CA ARG A 165 -17.86 0.19 -13.33
C ARG A 165 -18.90 0.55 -12.27
N LYS A 166 -19.76 1.55 -12.56
CA LYS A 166 -20.85 1.97 -11.67
C LYS A 166 -21.82 0.83 -11.41
N LEU A 167 -22.25 0.13 -12.46
CA LEU A 167 -23.16 -1.01 -12.37
C LEU A 167 -22.57 -2.15 -11.52
N ILE A 168 -21.31 -2.51 -11.75
CA ILE A 168 -20.65 -3.59 -11.00
C ILE A 168 -20.47 -3.20 -9.53
N LEU A 169 -20.05 -1.97 -9.23
CA LEU A 169 -19.96 -1.49 -7.84
C LEU A 169 -21.33 -1.54 -7.14
N ASP A 170 -22.39 -1.08 -7.80
CA ASP A 170 -23.76 -1.08 -7.25
C ASP A 170 -24.28 -2.50 -6.98
N LYS A 171 -23.99 -3.45 -7.87
CA LYS A 171 -24.41 -4.86 -7.72
C LYS A 171 -23.60 -5.63 -6.67
N GLN A 172 -22.31 -5.35 -6.53
CA GLN A 172 -21.40 -6.15 -5.70
C GLN A 172 -21.28 -5.63 -4.26
N LEU A 173 -21.44 -4.32 -4.03
CA LEU A 173 -21.39 -3.77 -2.67
C LEU A 173 -22.74 -3.98 -1.97
N SER A 174 -22.71 -4.70 -0.84
CA SER A 174 -23.89 -4.86 0.00
C SER A 174 -24.26 -3.55 0.69
N THR A 175 -25.50 -3.42 1.16
CA THR A 175 -25.96 -2.22 1.90
C THR A 175 -25.16 -1.91 3.16
N GLY A 176 -24.49 -2.92 3.73
CA GLY A 176 -23.59 -2.78 4.88
C GLY A 176 -22.11 -2.64 4.53
N ASP A 177 -21.73 -2.61 3.25
CA ASP A 177 -20.35 -2.39 2.83
C ASP A 177 -20.06 -0.90 2.65
N CYS A 178 -18.81 -0.51 2.87
CA CYS A 178 -18.36 0.87 2.71
C CYS A 178 -17.38 1.00 1.55
N LEU A 179 -17.54 2.06 0.78
CA LEU A 179 -16.60 2.52 -0.22
C LEU A 179 -15.84 3.73 0.33
N VAL A 180 -14.54 3.55 0.52
CA VAL A 180 -13.58 4.60 0.84
C VAL A 180 -13.07 5.19 -0.47
N LEU A 181 -12.98 6.51 -0.54
CA LEU A 181 -12.51 7.27 -1.71
C LEU A 181 -11.62 8.42 -1.24
N SER A 182 -10.64 8.83 -2.06
CA SER A 182 -9.84 10.04 -1.81
C SER A 182 -9.80 11.00 -3.00
N ASP A 183 -10.45 10.64 -4.11
CA ASP A 183 -10.61 11.49 -5.29
C ASP A 183 -12.07 11.95 -5.38
N ILE A 184 -12.27 13.26 -5.24
CA ILE A 184 -13.61 13.86 -5.28
C ILE A 184 -14.27 13.77 -6.66
N SER A 185 -13.49 13.80 -7.73
CA SER A 185 -14.01 13.63 -9.09
C SER A 185 -14.52 12.21 -9.26
N LEU A 186 -13.80 11.23 -8.73
CA LEU A 186 -14.25 9.84 -8.73
C LEU A 186 -15.53 9.66 -7.90
N LEU A 187 -15.62 10.28 -6.71
CA LEU A 187 -16.82 10.27 -5.89
C LEU A 187 -18.05 10.84 -6.63
N ARG A 188 -17.88 11.92 -7.40
CA ARG A 188 -18.96 12.51 -8.23
C ARG A 188 -19.45 11.59 -9.34
N GLU A 189 -18.60 10.68 -9.80
CA GLU A 189 -18.95 9.68 -10.80
C GLU A 189 -19.68 8.47 -10.18
N MET A 190 -19.62 8.25 -8.87
CA MET A 190 -20.16 7.04 -8.23
C MET A 190 -21.70 6.93 -8.31
N PRO A 191 -22.25 5.70 -8.25
CA PRO A 191 -23.68 5.46 -8.04
C PRO A 191 -24.24 6.20 -6.83
N ASN A 192 -25.57 6.28 -6.72
CA ASN A 192 -26.28 6.84 -5.57
C ASN A 192 -26.25 5.90 -4.35
N PHE A 193 -25.06 5.53 -3.87
CA PHE A 193 -24.88 4.90 -2.57
C PHE A 193 -25.43 5.78 -1.45
N SER A 194 -25.92 5.17 -0.37
CA SER A 194 -26.32 5.92 0.82
C SER A 194 -25.11 6.60 1.46
N SER A 195 -25.30 7.71 2.16
CA SER A 195 -24.18 8.44 2.79
C SER A 195 -23.38 7.54 3.74
N ASN A 196 -24.04 6.67 4.49
CA ASN A 196 -23.37 5.73 5.42
C ASN A 196 -22.45 4.71 4.73
N GLN A 197 -22.65 4.43 3.44
CA GLN A 197 -21.75 3.57 2.66
C GLN A 197 -20.52 4.32 2.13
N LEU A 198 -20.47 5.64 2.27
CA LEU A 198 -19.40 6.46 1.68
C LEU A 198 -18.53 7.08 2.76
N VAL A 199 -17.23 6.79 2.65
CA VAL A 199 -16.18 7.37 3.48
C VAL A 199 -15.23 8.12 2.57
N PHE A 200 -14.93 9.37 2.88
CA PHE A 200 -13.98 10.15 2.11
C PHE A 200 -12.70 10.43 2.89
N TYR A 201 -11.55 10.07 2.35
CA TYR A 201 -10.23 10.36 2.89
C TYR A 201 -9.68 11.64 2.26
N MET A 202 -9.72 12.72 3.05
CA MET A 202 -9.27 14.05 2.69
C MET A 202 -7.76 14.19 2.94
N ARG A 203 -7.00 14.36 1.85
CA ARG A 203 -5.54 14.45 1.83
C ARG A 203 -5.01 15.88 1.80
N GLU A 204 -5.82 16.80 1.31
CA GLU A 204 -5.47 18.19 1.08
C GLU A 204 -6.67 19.08 1.36
N GLU A 205 -6.42 20.38 1.45
CA GLU A 205 -7.48 21.37 1.62
C GLU A 205 -8.33 21.45 0.34
N LEU A 206 -9.64 21.36 0.51
CA LEU A 206 -10.60 21.36 -0.59
C LEU A 206 -11.36 22.68 -0.64
N SER A 207 -11.93 23.01 -1.80
CA SER A 207 -12.73 24.22 -1.94
C SER A 207 -13.97 24.16 -1.04
N ALA A 208 -14.54 25.32 -0.69
CA ALA A 208 -15.77 25.38 0.10
C ALA A 208 -16.95 24.63 -0.55
N GLU A 209 -17.01 24.62 -1.88
CA GLU A 209 -18.00 23.87 -2.65
C GLU A 209 -17.81 22.36 -2.50
N ASP A 210 -16.58 21.88 -2.65
CA ASP A 210 -16.20 20.48 -2.47
C ASP A 210 -16.50 20.00 -1.05
N VAL A 211 -16.14 20.80 -0.04
CA VAL A 211 -16.44 20.50 1.36
C VAL A 211 -17.94 20.42 1.61
N SER A 212 -18.74 21.32 1.03
CA SER A 212 -20.20 21.25 1.14
C SER A 212 -20.75 19.98 0.49
N TYR A 213 -20.24 19.62 -0.69
CA TYR A 213 -20.62 18.40 -1.38
C TYR A 213 -20.30 17.15 -0.55
N LEU A 214 -19.11 17.09 0.06
CA LEU A 214 -18.69 15.96 0.90
C LEU A 214 -19.55 15.79 2.15
N LYS A 215 -19.98 16.88 2.79
CA LYS A 215 -20.88 16.83 3.95
C LYS A 215 -22.21 16.17 3.62
N ASP A 216 -22.76 16.49 2.46
CA ASP A 216 -24.06 15.96 2.04
C ASP A 216 -23.93 14.52 1.51
N ARG A 217 -22.80 14.21 0.88
CA ARG A 217 -22.59 12.94 0.17
C ARG A 217 -22.08 11.81 1.06
N CYS A 218 -21.18 12.09 2.00
CA CYS A 218 -20.43 11.08 2.74
C CYS A 218 -20.85 11.01 4.22
N GLY A 219 -20.93 9.80 4.75
CA GLY A 219 -21.27 9.56 6.16
C GLY A 219 -20.09 9.76 7.10
N LYS A 220 -18.86 9.57 6.60
CA LYS A 220 -17.62 9.82 7.35
C LYS A 220 -16.59 10.52 6.48
N LEU A 221 -15.86 11.45 7.08
CA LEU A 221 -14.72 12.14 6.47
C LEU A 221 -13.49 11.84 7.32
N LEU A 222 -12.40 11.37 6.71
CA LEU A 222 -11.16 11.00 7.39
C LEU A 222 -10.04 11.93 6.92
N THR A 223 -9.07 12.18 7.79
CA THR A 223 -7.82 12.83 7.38
C THR A 223 -6.67 12.37 8.27
N ARG A 224 -5.47 12.32 7.71
CA ARG A 224 -4.21 12.09 8.44
C ARG A 224 -3.42 13.39 8.67
N ASP A 225 -3.96 14.51 8.20
CA ASP A 225 -3.38 15.83 8.42
C ASP A 225 -4.09 16.51 9.61
N LEU A 226 -3.34 16.66 10.71
CA LEU A 226 -3.83 17.29 11.93
C LEU A 226 -4.16 18.78 11.71
N LYS A 227 -3.41 19.45 10.81
CA LYS A 227 -3.68 20.83 10.44
C LYS A 227 -5.00 20.92 9.69
N LEU A 228 -5.27 20.03 8.72
CA LEU A 228 -6.59 19.97 8.07
C LEU A 228 -7.71 19.78 9.08
N LYS A 229 -7.55 18.88 10.05
CA LYS A 229 -8.54 18.70 11.12
C LYS A 229 -8.76 19.98 11.93
N THR A 230 -7.68 20.69 12.27
CA THR A 230 -7.70 21.89 13.11
C THR A 230 -8.26 23.11 12.38
N ASP A 231 -7.93 23.27 11.10
CA ASP A 231 -8.44 24.36 10.27
C ASP A 231 -9.93 24.15 9.93
N ASN A 232 -10.39 22.89 9.96
CA ASN A 232 -11.76 22.49 9.63
C ASN A 232 -12.55 21.95 10.83
N MET A 233 -12.48 22.59 12.00
CA MET A 233 -13.16 22.15 13.23
C MET A 233 -14.69 22.00 13.10
N ASN A 234 -15.32 22.71 12.16
CA ASN A 234 -16.74 22.61 11.87
C ASN A 234 -17.10 21.41 10.98
N LEU A 235 -16.11 20.67 10.47
CA LEU A 235 -16.30 19.43 9.74
C LEU A 235 -16.22 18.25 10.71
N PRO A 236 -17.07 17.23 10.55
CA PRO A 236 -16.95 15.96 11.27
C PRO A 236 -15.79 15.12 10.71
N LEU A 237 -14.62 15.74 10.51
CA LEU A 237 -13.39 15.06 10.13
C LEU A 237 -12.90 14.20 11.28
N ILE A 238 -12.68 12.92 11.01
CA ILE A 238 -12.03 11.98 11.91
C ILE A 238 -10.54 12.06 11.60
N TYR A 239 -9.76 12.51 12.57
CA TYR A 239 -8.30 12.50 12.47
C TYR A 239 -7.79 11.08 12.74
N LEU A 240 -6.93 10.58 11.86
CA LEU A 240 -6.27 9.29 11.97
C LEU A 240 -4.80 9.55 12.38
N PRO A 241 -4.46 9.38 13.68
CA PRO A 241 -3.09 9.59 14.14
C PRO A 241 -2.20 8.40 13.76
N THR A 242 -0.89 8.63 13.78
CA THR A 242 0.12 7.60 13.52
C THR A 242 0.20 6.61 14.68
N PHE A 243 0.22 5.31 14.36
CA PHE A 243 0.42 4.27 15.34
C PHE A 243 1.79 4.38 16.02
N LEU A 244 1.78 4.46 17.35
CA LEU A 244 2.95 4.35 18.19
C LEU A 244 3.09 2.91 18.70
N GLY A 245 4.14 2.24 18.25
CA GLY A 245 4.50 0.88 18.62
C GLY A 245 4.72 0.73 20.13
N VAL A 246 4.54 -0.50 20.61
CA VAL A 246 4.66 -0.83 22.04
C VAL A 246 6.06 -0.53 22.56
N PHE A 247 6.14 0.05 23.76
CA PHE A 247 7.40 0.26 24.46
C PHE A 247 8.19 -1.05 24.61
N ARG A 248 9.50 -1.00 24.33
CA ARG A 248 10.39 -2.18 24.31
C ARG A 248 11.50 -2.04 25.35
N GLU A 249 12.21 -3.12 25.61
CA GLU A 249 13.44 -3.04 26.41
C GLU A 249 14.50 -2.21 25.68
N PHE A 250 15.21 -1.36 26.43
CA PHE A 250 16.25 -0.52 25.86
C PHE A 250 17.42 -1.35 25.34
N ARG A 251 17.79 -1.07 24.09
CA ARG A 251 19.03 -1.52 23.47
C ARG A 251 19.74 -0.28 22.90
N PRO A 252 21.06 -0.10 23.13
CA PRO A 252 21.79 1.09 22.70
C PRO A 252 22.10 1.02 21.19
N HIS A 253 21.09 0.77 20.37
CA HIS A 253 21.18 0.63 18.93
C HIS A 253 20.39 1.76 18.28
N ILE A 254 21.07 2.56 17.47
CA ILE A 254 20.54 3.73 16.76
C ILE A 254 20.42 3.37 15.28
N LEU A 255 19.27 3.67 14.69
CA LEU A 255 19.05 3.57 13.24
C LEU A 255 19.13 4.96 12.61
N ILE A 256 19.90 5.07 11.53
CA ILE A 256 19.92 6.23 10.63
C ILE A 256 19.66 5.72 9.21
N LEU A 257 18.65 6.24 8.55
CA LEU A 257 18.38 5.99 7.14
C LEU A 257 18.80 7.21 6.32
N THR A 258 19.48 7.00 5.20
CA THR A 258 19.95 8.11 4.38
C THR A 258 20.07 7.76 2.90
N ASP A 259 19.90 8.78 2.06
CA ASP A 259 20.22 8.75 0.62
C ASP A 259 21.34 9.76 0.28
N THR A 260 22.13 10.14 1.28
CA THR A 260 23.30 11.02 1.12
C THR A 260 24.42 10.57 2.05
N GLN A 261 25.63 11.09 1.79
CA GLN A 261 26.75 10.98 2.73
C GLN A 261 26.80 12.15 3.73
N GLU A 262 25.90 13.13 3.57
CA GLU A 262 25.81 14.33 4.39
C GLU A 262 24.88 14.06 5.59
N LEU A 263 25.47 13.59 6.69
CA LEU A 263 24.81 13.40 7.97
C LEU A 263 25.26 14.46 8.97
N GLU A 264 24.31 15.15 9.60
CA GLU A 264 24.58 16.23 10.53
C GLU A 264 25.22 15.69 11.83
N GLN A 265 26.39 16.24 12.20
CA GLN A 265 27.17 15.90 13.41
C GLN A 265 27.57 14.42 13.60
N ILE A 266 27.51 13.57 12.55
CA ILE A 266 27.71 12.12 12.72
C ILE A 266 29.06 11.76 13.33
N GLU A 267 30.15 12.40 12.90
CA GLU A 267 31.51 12.11 13.37
C GLU A 267 31.67 12.40 14.88
N VAL A 268 30.97 13.43 15.37
CA VAL A 268 30.95 13.80 16.80
C VAL A 268 30.13 12.79 17.60
N LEU A 269 28.96 12.42 17.10
CA LEU A 269 28.03 11.48 17.76
C LEU A 269 28.66 10.10 17.95
N VAL A 270 29.23 9.51 16.89
CA VAL A 270 29.82 8.16 16.95
C VAL A 270 31.03 8.12 17.90
N SER A 271 31.79 9.21 17.98
CA SER A 271 32.95 9.35 18.86
C SER A 271 32.56 9.55 20.33
N ALA A 272 31.50 10.33 20.59
CA ALA A 272 31.05 10.68 21.94
C ALA A 272 30.20 9.58 22.60
N LEU A 273 29.59 8.70 21.80
CA LEU A 273 28.71 7.62 22.27
C LEU A 273 29.27 6.23 21.91
N PRO A 274 30.47 5.84 22.40
CA PRO A 274 31.11 4.57 22.02
C PRO A 274 30.35 3.32 22.52
N ASN A 275 29.42 3.48 23.45
CA ASN A 275 28.56 2.40 23.95
C ASN A 275 27.27 2.21 23.14
N PHE A 276 27.07 3.01 22.08
CA PHE A 276 25.92 2.92 21.19
C PHE A 276 26.36 2.40 19.83
N GLU A 277 25.61 1.43 19.31
CA GLU A 277 25.77 0.86 17.98
C GLU A 277 24.99 1.71 16.96
N PHE A 278 25.70 2.36 16.04
CA PHE A 278 25.12 3.18 14.99
C PHE A 278 24.94 2.35 13.72
N HIS A 279 23.69 2.06 13.37
CA HIS A 279 23.32 1.39 12.14
C HIS A 279 22.94 2.42 11.08
N ILE A 280 23.85 2.70 10.15
CA ILE A 280 23.65 3.66 9.06
C ILE A 280 23.33 2.89 7.80
N ALA A 281 22.16 3.10 7.22
CA ALA A 281 21.70 2.32 6.07
C ALA A 281 21.25 3.21 4.91
N ALA A 282 21.59 2.78 3.69
CA ALA A 282 21.26 3.47 2.45
C ALA A 282 20.73 2.47 1.41
N LEU A 283 19.78 2.91 0.57
CA LEU A 283 19.26 2.08 -0.54
C LEU A 283 20.29 1.92 -1.69
N THR A 284 21.28 2.80 -1.72
CA THR A 284 22.30 2.90 -2.75
C THR A 284 23.69 2.59 -2.20
N VAL A 285 24.71 2.69 -3.06
CA VAL A 285 26.10 2.63 -2.63
C VAL A 285 26.44 3.85 -1.77
N MET A 286 27.31 3.67 -0.77
CA MET A 286 27.71 4.76 0.12
C MET A 286 28.90 5.54 -0.43
N GLY A 287 28.90 6.85 -0.21
CA GLY A 287 30.02 7.73 -0.52
C GLY A 287 31.18 7.60 0.48
N GLY A 288 32.35 8.12 0.09
CA GLY A 288 33.59 7.98 0.87
C GLY A 288 33.47 8.47 2.31
N ARG A 289 32.76 9.57 2.55
CA ARG A 289 32.59 10.12 3.92
C ARG A 289 31.92 9.15 4.89
N LEU A 290 30.92 8.38 4.42
CA LEU A 290 30.29 7.35 5.25
C LEU A 290 31.22 6.15 5.44
N LEU A 291 31.92 5.73 4.38
CA LEU A 291 32.87 4.61 4.45
C LEU A 291 34.03 4.91 5.41
N ASP A 292 34.44 6.17 5.54
CA ASP A 292 35.48 6.59 6.49
C ASP A 292 35.04 6.37 7.96
N LEU A 293 33.72 6.29 8.24
CA LEU A 293 33.20 5.97 9.57
C LEU A 293 33.42 4.51 9.99
N ASP A 294 33.73 3.59 9.05
CA ASP A 294 33.99 2.17 9.33
C ASP A 294 35.23 1.96 10.22
N CYS A 295 36.03 3.02 10.43
CA CYS A 295 37.11 3.01 11.42
C CYS A 295 36.62 2.96 12.88
N HIS A 296 35.35 3.28 13.14
CA HIS A 296 34.74 3.23 14.47
C HIS A 296 34.09 1.86 14.72
N ALA A 297 34.48 1.18 15.80
CA ALA A 297 34.01 -0.17 16.11
C ALA A 297 32.49 -0.25 16.41
N ASN A 298 31.88 0.89 16.75
CA ASN A 298 30.47 1.04 17.07
C ASN A 298 29.61 1.56 15.89
N VAL A 299 30.15 1.52 14.66
CA VAL A 299 29.44 1.91 13.44
C VAL A 299 29.25 0.69 12.53
N HIS A 300 28.04 0.51 12.02
CA HIS A 300 27.67 -0.54 11.08
C HIS A 300 27.04 0.08 9.84
N LEU A 301 27.68 -0.12 8.69
CA LEU A 301 27.25 0.43 7.41
C LEU A 301 26.48 -0.61 6.57
N TYR A 302 25.33 -0.21 6.03
CA TYR A 302 24.48 -1.05 5.19
C TYR A 302 24.24 -0.40 3.81
N PRO A 303 25.20 -0.50 2.87
CA PRO A 303 25.01 -0.08 1.48
C PRO A 303 24.09 -1.06 0.74
N GLY A 304 23.18 -0.54 -0.10
CA GLY A 304 22.24 -1.39 -0.84
C GLY A 304 21.28 -2.16 0.07
N LEU A 305 20.68 -1.46 1.04
CA LEU A 305 19.83 -2.03 2.09
C LEU A 305 18.74 -2.94 1.50
N SER A 306 18.81 -4.23 1.86
CA SER A 306 17.77 -5.20 1.52
C SER A 306 16.59 -5.09 2.48
N ARG A 307 15.41 -5.52 2.01
CA ARG A 307 14.19 -5.54 2.84
C ARG A 307 14.35 -6.39 4.11
N GLU A 308 15.00 -7.54 4.01
CA GLU A 308 15.23 -8.45 5.15
C GLU A 308 16.09 -7.77 6.24
N ILE A 309 17.16 -7.08 5.83
CA ILE A 309 18.02 -6.35 6.78
C ILE A 309 17.25 -5.17 7.37
N TYR A 310 16.49 -4.44 6.55
CA TYR A 310 15.67 -3.33 7.02
C TYR A 310 14.69 -3.75 8.12
N GLU A 311 13.94 -4.82 7.89
CA GLU A 311 13.00 -5.38 8.89
C GLU A 311 13.73 -5.81 10.18
N LYS A 312 14.94 -6.38 10.07
CA LYS A 312 15.77 -6.72 11.22
C LYS A 312 16.23 -5.49 12.00
N LEU A 313 16.62 -4.41 11.32
CA LEU A 313 17.06 -3.16 11.95
C LEU A 313 15.91 -2.52 12.74
N LEU A 314 14.71 -2.46 12.17
CA LEU A 314 13.51 -1.96 12.86
C LEU A 314 13.22 -2.72 14.17
N GLN A 315 13.44 -4.04 14.19
CA GLN A 315 13.27 -4.86 15.39
C GLN A 315 14.42 -4.75 16.40
N THR A 316 15.61 -4.33 15.95
CA THR A 316 16.83 -4.28 16.77
C THR A 316 17.02 -2.93 17.45
N CYS A 317 16.86 -1.84 16.69
CA CYS A 317 17.19 -0.49 17.12
C CYS A 317 16.11 0.11 18.02
N SER A 318 16.49 0.83 19.08
CA SER A 318 15.55 1.47 20.02
C SER A 318 15.37 2.96 19.74
N ILE A 319 16.28 3.55 18.98
CA ILE A 319 16.35 4.98 18.69
C ILE A 319 16.44 5.15 17.18
N TYR A 320 15.64 6.07 16.63
CA TYR A 320 15.79 6.54 15.26
C TYR A 320 16.34 7.96 15.31
N LEU A 321 17.44 8.20 14.59
CA LEU A 321 18.13 9.47 14.60
C LEU A 321 18.05 10.11 13.21
N ASP A 322 17.23 11.13 13.09
CA ASP A 322 16.95 11.83 11.83
C ASP A 322 17.93 12.99 11.62
N ILE A 323 19.07 12.64 11.04
CA ILE A 323 20.21 13.54 10.82
C ILE A 323 20.66 13.57 9.36
N SER A 324 19.86 13.01 8.44
CA SER A 324 20.13 13.03 7.00
C SER A 324 19.76 14.38 6.40
N HIS A 325 20.63 14.96 5.57
CA HIS A 325 20.29 16.17 4.80
C HIS A 325 19.55 15.90 3.48
N ALA A 326 19.47 14.63 3.06
CA ALA A 326 18.63 14.24 1.93
C ALA A 326 17.21 13.94 2.40
N GLN A 327 16.26 14.00 1.47
CA GLN A 327 14.86 13.64 1.68
C GLN A 327 14.71 12.30 2.41
N GLU A 328 13.68 12.22 3.25
CA GLU A 328 13.37 11.00 3.98
C GLU A 328 13.10 9.83 3.02
N ILE A 329 13.67 8.69 3.34
CA ILE A 329 13.44 7.43 2.63
C ILE A 329 12.65 6.47 3.51
N LEU A 330 11.88 5.58 2.87
CA LEU A 330 11.17 4.47 3.52
C LEU A 330 10.20 4.88 4.65
N ASP A 331 9.77 6.13 4.69
CA ASP A 331 9.00 6.70 5.81
C ASP A 331 9.67 6.44 7.17
N GLY A 332 10.99 6.61 7.24
CA GLY A 332 11.83 6.20 8.37
C GLY A 332 11.29 6.59 9.74
N SER A 333 10.85 7.84 9.92
CA SER A 333 10.27 8.34 11.18
C SER A 333 9.03 7.56 11.57
N ARG A 334 8.11 7.32 10.63
CA ARG A 334 6.89 6.53 10.87
C ARG A 334 7.23 5.08 11.14
N ALA A 335 8.07 4.45 10.33
CA ALA A 335 8.45 3.05 10.51
C ALA A 335 9.12 2.83 11.88
N ALA A 336 9.94 3.79 12.32
CA ALA A 336 10.54 3.79 13.65
C ALA A 336 9.49 3.88 14.76
N LEU A 337 8.52 4.79 14.67
CA LEU A 337 7.40 4.90 15.62
C LEU A 337 6.60 3.61 15.69
N GLU A 338 6.21 3.04 14.55
CA GLU A 338 5.44 1.79 14.45
C GLU A 338 6.18 0.61 15.10
N ASN A 339 7.50 0.66 15.15
CA ASN A 339 8.36 -0.35 15.78
C ASN A 339 8.77 0.00 17.23
N GLY A 340 8.18 1.05 17.82
CA GLY A 340 8.38 1.42 19.23
C GLY A 340 9.71 2.13 19.50
N MET A 341 10.32 2.72 18.47
CA MET A 341 11.56 3.49 18.61
C MET A 341 11.26 4.93 19.07
N ILE A 342 12.23 5.53 19.76
CA ILE A 342 12.17 6.95 20.12
C ILE A 342 12.87 7.76 19.03
N LEU A 343 12.20 8.80 18.53
CA LEU A 343 12.72 9.67 17.49
C LEU A 343 13.52 10.82 18.11
N TYR A 344 14.70 11.07 17.55
CA TYR A 344 15.54 12.24 17.82
C TYR A 344 16.00 12.86 16.50
N ALA A 345 16.14 14.18 16.46
CA ALA A 345 16.57 14.89 15.24
C ALA A 345 17.30 16.20 15.55
N PHE A 346 18.00 16.73 14.56
CA PHE A 346 18.31 18.16 14.54
C PHE A 346 17.19 18.94 13.86
N LYS A 347 17.00 20.22 14.24
CA LYS A 347 16.00 21.11 13.60
C LYS A 347 16.22 21.23 12.10
N GLU A 348 17.48 21.16 11.66
CA GLU A 348 17.92 21.32 10.28
C GLU A 348 17.65 20.08 9.40
N THR A 349 17.47 18.91 10.01
CA THR A 349 17.32 17.61 9.32
C THR A 349 15.99 16.93 9.62
N CYS A 350 15.19 17.45 10.55
CA CYS A 350 13.92 16.85 10.96
C CYS A 350 12.90 16.86 9.81
N HIS A 351 12.61 15.69 9.23
CA HIS A 351 11.75 15.56 8.05
C HIS A 351 10.26 15.69 8.35
N GLN A 352 9.80 15.15 9.48
CA GLN A 352 8.38 15.17 9.89
C GLN A 352 8.23 15.76 11.31
N PRO A 353 8.44 17.08 11.49
CA PRO A 353 8.46 17.74 12.80
C PRO A 353 7.22 17.47 13.67
N GLU A 354 6.07 17.22 13.06
CA GLU A 354 4.81 16.89 13.72
C GLU A 354 4.86 15.60 14.55
N PHE A 355 5.81 14.70 14.31
CA PHE A 355 5.96 13.43 15.03
C PHE A 355 6.92 13.49 16.22
N TYR A 356 7.75 14.53 16.30
CA TYR A 356 8.78 14.61 17.32
C TYR A 356 8.23 15.29 18.58
N ALA A 357 8.64 14.79 19.74
CA ALA A 357 8.49 15.57 20.96
C ALA A 357 9.42 16.79 20.88
N THR A 358 8.96 17.95 21.35
CA THR A 358 9.78 19.19 21.31
C THR A 358 11.14 19.02 21.98
N ASP A 359 11.18 18.24 23.07
CA ASP A 359 12.40 17.93 23.83
C ASP A 359 13.38 17.00 23.08
N HIS A 360 12.96 16.37 21.98
CA HIS A 360 13.78 15.43 21.20
C HIS A 360 14.35 16.05 19.92
N VAL A 361 14.07 17.33 19.67
CA VAL A 361 14.56 18.08 18.50
C VAL A 361 15.53 19.16 18.95
N PHE A 362 16.80 19.00 18.58
CA PHE A 362 17.87 19.89 19.02
C PHE A 362 18.29 20.84 17.88
N PRO A 363 18.62 22.11 18.16
CA PRO A 363 19.41 22.90 17.22
C PRO A 363 20.77 22.22 16.97
N ARG A 364 21.33 22.31 15.76
CA ARG A 364 22.67 21.73 15.46
C ARG A 364 23.77 22.18 16.43
N ASP A 365 23.71 23.42 16.92
CA ASP A 365 24.71 23.99 17.84
C ASP A 365 24.58 23.42 19.28
N CYS A 366 23.50 22.69 19.58
CA CYS A 366 23.22 22.04 20.86
C CYS A 366 23.58 20.54 20.86
N ILE A 367 24.55 20.10 20.05
CA ILE A 367 25.01 18.71 19.97
C ILE A 367 25.37 18.12 21.35
N ALA A 368 25.96 18.90 22.25
CA ALA A 368 26.32 18.44 23.59
C ALA A 368 25.09 18.02 24.42
N GLU A 369 23.96 18.71 24.26
CA GLU A 369 22.70 18.39 24.93
C GLU A 369 22.09 17.10 24.37
N MET A 370 22.14 16.91 23.04
CA MET A 370 21.70 15.65 22.42
C MET A 370 22.53 14.47 22.90
N ILE A 371 23.86 14.61 22.98
CA ILE A 371 24.75 13.56 23.48
C ILE A 371 24.42 13.22 24.94
N ASP A 372 24.22 14.23 25.80
CA ASP A 372 23.84 14.01 27.19
C ASP A 372 22.51 13.25 27.28
N GLU A 373 21.48 13.69 26.56
CA GLU A 373 20.17 13.03 26.53
C GLU A 373 20.27 11.58 26.08
N LEU A 374 20.91 11.32 24.93
CA LEU A 374 21.08 9.96 24.41
C LEU A 374 21.83 9.06 25.39
N SER A 375 22.89 9.56 26.02
CA SER A 375 23.70 8.79 26.97
C SER A 375 22.90 8.36 28.22
N GLN A 376 21.91 9.16 28.63
CA GLN A 376 21.07 8.88 29.79
C GLN A 376 20.00 7.80 29.51
N LEU A 377 19.71 7.47 28.25
CA LEU A 377 18.70 6.46 27.88
C LEU A 377 19.09 5.03 28.32
N ALA A 378 20.35 4.79 28.69
CA ALA A 378 20.74 3.54 29.33
C ALA A 378 20.09 3.35 30.72
N ASN A 379 19.60 4.43 31.35
CA ASN A 379 18.79 4.36 32.55
C ASN A 379 17.32 4.06 32.17
N PRO A 380 16.73 2.93 32.64
CA PRO A 380 15.35 2.56 32.30
C PRO A 380 14.30 3.63 32.62
N GLU A 381 14.47 4.39 33.70
CA GLU A 381 13.53 5.46 34.09
C GLU A 381 13.59 6.63 33.09
N LYS A 382 14.79 6.96 32.60
CA LYS A 382 15.00 8.01 31.60
C LYS A 382 14.46 7.58 30.24
N TYR A 383 14.71 6.34 29.83
CA TYR A 383 14.18 5.81 28.59
C TYR A 383 12.65 5.74 28.58
N GLN A 384 12.04 5.27 29.68
CA GLN A 384 10.58 5.31 29.84
C GLN A 384 10.05 6.74 29.77
N SER A 385 10.70 7.68 30.47
CA SER A 385 10.30 9.10 30.43
C SER A 385 10.38 9.68 29.02
N ALA A 386 11.40 9.35 28.23
CA ALA A 386 11.51 9.80 26.84
C ALA A 386 10.39 9.22 25.96
N TYR A 387 10.06 7.94 26.12
CA TYR A 387 8.93 7.34 25.42
C TYR A 387 7.60 7.99 25.82
N ASP A 388 7.39 8.26 27.10
CA ASP A 388 6.17 8.91 27.60
C ASP A 388 6.03 10.33 27.04
N LYS A 389 7.12 11.10 26.95
CA LYS A 389 7.12 12.43 26.30
C LYS A 389 6.72 12.33 24.83
N GLN A 390 7.25 11.35 24.10
CA GLN A 390 6.86 11.10 22.71
C GLN A 390 5.38 10.72 22.61
N LYS A 391 4.89 9.83 23.48
CA LYS A 391 3.48 9.40 23.52
C LYS A 391 2.50 10.56 23.73
N MET A 392 2.90 11.65 24.39
CA MET A 392 2.07 12.84 24.57
C MET A 392 1.85 13.66 23.27
N ASN A 393 2.54 13.32 22.17
CA ASN A 393 2.35 14.00 20.90
C ASN A 393 0.94 13.70 20.33
N PRO A 394 0.15 14.72 19.97
CA PRO A 394 -1.23 14.55 19.50
C PRO A 394 -1.36 13.79 18.17
N CYS A 395 -0.28 13.70 17.39
CA CYS A 395 -0.22 12.94 16.15
C CYS A 395 0.02 11.44 16.38
N LEU A 396 0.27 11.02 17.62
CA LEU A 396 0.63 9.66 17.98
C LEU A 396 -0.43 9.01 18.86
N VAL A 397 -0.57 7.71 18.71
CA VAL A 397 -1.63 6.97 19.40
C VAL A 397 -1.28 5.49 19.52
N THR A 398 -1.67 4.87 20.64
CA THR A 398 -1.49 3.43 20.83
C THR A 398 -2.52 2.62 20.04
N ARG A 399 -2.31 1.31 19.92
CA ARG A 399 -3.23 0.43 19.20
C ARG A 399 -4.61 0.39 19.86
N GLU A 400 -4.65 0.42 21.19
CA GLU A 400 -5.88 0.40 21.97
C GLU A 400 -6.68 1.69 21.76
N GLU A 401 -6.00 2.83 21.72
CA GLU A 401 -6.62 4.14 21.46
C GLU A 401 -7.10 4.28 20.00
N LEU A 402 -6.35 3.76 19.02
CA LEU A 402 -6.78 3.72 17.60
C LEU A 402 -8.12 3.00 17.43
N LYS A 403 -8.30 1.87 18.11
CA LYS A 403 -9.53 1.07 18.06
C LYS A 403 -10.75 1.78 18.64
N LEU A 404 -10.58 2.89 19.36
CA LEU A 404 -11.67 3.69 19.91
C LEU A 404 -12.16 4.79 18.95
N LEU A 405 -11.48 5.01 17.81
CA LEU A 405 -11.83 6.05 16.85
C LEU A 405 -13.05 5.71 15.97
N PHE A 406 -13.42 4.43 15.89
CA PHE A 406 -14.52 3.90 15.06
C PHE A 406 -15.35 2.89 15.83
#